data_AF-A0A8S8XUP9-F1
#
_entry.id   AF-A0A8S8XUP9-F1
#
_cell.length_a   1.000
_cell.length_b   1.000
_cell.length_c   1.000
_cell.angle_alpha   90.00
_cell.angle_beta   90.00
_cell.angle_gamma   90.00
#
_symmetry.space_group_name_H-M   'P 1'
#
loop_
_entity.id
_entity.type
_entity.pdbx_description
1 polymer ?
#
loop_
_entity_poly.entity_id
_entity_poly.type
_entity_poly.pdbx_seq_one_letter_code
_entity_poly.pdbx_strand_id
1 'polypeptide(L)'
;MAVQGWPISQNYQNWVFTKDILVKRILQWRRMGLDVSAIEPALSQPTDSAYELYKLVEEDVRRATELERFIHSNEHEINASQLAVDMFRIRQLTGLDELEKILLFILRV
;
A
#
# COMPACT_ATOMS: atom_id res chain seq x y z
N MET A 1 -39.36 7.84 28.97
CA MET A 1 -38.80 6.49 28.75
C MET A 1 -37.80 6.61 27.61
N ALA A 2 -36.52 6.36 27.90
CA ALA A 2 -35.40 6.55 26.98
C ALA A 2 -35.20 5.30 26.10
N VAL A 3 -34.92 5.49 24.82
CA VAL A 3 -34.13 4.53 24.04
C VAL A 3 -32.87 5.29 23.65
N GLN A 4 -31.81 5.10 24.44
CA GLN A 4 -30.49 5.64 24.15
C GLN A 4 -30.00 5.06 22.82
N GLY A 5 -29.54 5.95 21.92
CA GLY A 5 -28.87 5.56 20.69
C GLY A 5 -27.66 4.70 21.00
N TRP A 6 -27.60 3.52 20.39
CA TRP A 6 -26.48 2.61 20.49
C TRP A 6 -25.22 3.32 19.96
N PRO A 7 -24.09 3.31 20.70
CA PRO A 7 -22.84 3.80 20.14
C PRO A 7 -22.43 2.80 19.06
N ILE A 8 -22.47 3.22 17.80
CA ILE A 8 -21.89 2.45 16.69
C ILE A 8 -20.38 2.50 16.91
N SER A 9 -19.91 1.58 17.75
CA SER A 9 -18.52 1.53 18.17
C SER A 9 -17.62 1.28 16.96
N GLN A 10 -16.49 1.98 16.93
CA GLN A 10 -15.36 1.82 15.99
C GLN A 10 -14.81 0.37 15.93
N ASN A 11 -15.41 -0.57 16.66
CA ASN A 11 -15.00 -1.96 16.80
C ASN A 11 -15.37 -2.89 15.62
N TYR A 12 -16.24 -2.49 14.69
CA TYR A 12 -16.59 -3.37 13.56
C TYR A 12 -15.46 -3.50 12.51
N GLN A 13 -14.59 -2.48 12.36
CA GLN A 13 -13.43 -2.60 11.47
C GLN A 13 -12.37 -3.58 11.99
N ASN A 14 -12.27 -3.74 13.32
CA ASN A 14 -11.32 -4.66 13.96
C ASN A 14 -11.67 -6.15 13.76
N TRP A 15 -12.88 -6.50 13.32
CA TRP A 15 -13.25 -7.91 13.10
C TRP A 15 -12.67 -8.49 11.80
N VAL A 16 -12.28 -7.65 10.83
CA VAL A 16 -11.71 -8.09 9.55
C VAL A 16 -10.19 -8.18 9.58
N PHE A 17 -9.52 -7.49 10.51
CA PHE A 17 -8.07 -7.50 10.64
C PHE A 17 -7.61 -8.43 11.76
N THR A 18 -6.68 -9.34 11.44
CA THR A 18 -6.02 -10.21 12.41
C THR A 18 -4.53 -10.29 12.09
N LYS A 19 -3.71 -10.70 13.07
CA LYS A 19 -2.27 -10.93 12.86
C LYS A 19 -2.01 -12.00 11.80
N ASP A 20 -2.88 -13.00 11.70
CA ASP A 20 -2.78 -14.04 10.66
C ASP A 20 -3.01 -13.46 9.26
N ILE A 21 -3.97 -12.53 9.11
CA ILE A 21 -4.21 -11.81 7.85
C ILE A 21 -3.01 -10.92 7.52
N LEU A 22 -2.48 -10.19 8.50
CA LEU A 22 -1.28 -9.37 8.34
C LEU A 22 -0.10 -10.20 7.81
N VAL A 23 0.20 -11.35 8.42
CA VAL A 23 1.28 -12.24 7.96
C VAL A 23 1.05 -12.72 6.53
N LYS A 24 -0.18 -13.13 6.19
CA LYS A 24 -0.53 -13.55 4.81
C LYS A 24 -0.30 -12.43 3.80
N ARG A 25 -0.66 -11.19 4.16
CA ARG A 25 -0.44 -10.00 3.32
C ARG A 25 1.03 -9.68 3.14
N ILE A 26 1.82 -9.68 4.21
CA ILE A 26 3.28 -9.47 4.14
C ILE A 26 3.92 -10.47 3.18
N LEU A 27 3.58 -11.76 3.32
CA LEU A 27 4.11 -12.81 2.44
C LEU A 27 3.67 -12.63 0.99
N GLN A 28 2.42 -12.19 0.77
CA GLN A 28 1.91 -11.89 -0.57
C GLN A 28 2.71 -10.75 -1.22
N TRP A 29 2.89 -9.63 -0.52
CA TRP A 29 3.60 -8.47 -1.05
C TRP A 29 5.08 -8.75 -1.31
N ARG A 30 5.74 -9.53 -0.43
CA ARG A 30 7.11 -10.01 -0.68
C ARG A 30 7.22 -10.89 -1.93
N ARG A 31 6.24 -11.74 -2.20
CA ARG A 31 6.19 -12.55 -3.44
C ARG A 31 5.98 -11.70 -4.69
N MET A 32 5.38 -10.52 -4.56
CA MET A 32 5.30 -9.52 -5.64
C MET A 32 6.63 -8.78 -5.86
N GLY A 33 7.65 -9.03 -5.02
CA GLY A 33 8.94 -8.34 -5.09
C GLY A 33 8.93 -6.96 -4.42
N LEU A 34 7.92 -6.67 -3.60
CA LEU A 34 7.81 -5.42 -2.83
C LEU A 34 8.56 -5.55 -1.50
N ASP A 35 9.33 -4.51 -1.18
CA ASP A 35 9.95 -4.31 0.11
C ASP A 35 8.94 -3.68 1.07
N VAL A 36 8.28 -4.53 1.83
CA VAL A 36 7.32 -4.14 2.87
C VAL A 36 7.95 -4.16 4.26
N SER A 37 9.27 -4.01 4.40
CA SER A 37 9.95 -4.02 5.71
C SER A 37 9.37 -3.03 6.73
N ALA A 38 8.81 -1.91 6.27
CA ALA A 38 8.13 -0.92 7.11
C ALA A 38 6.95 -1.49 7.94
N ILE A 39 6.35 -2.61 7.51
CA ILE A 39 5.23 -3.26 8.22
C ILE A 39 5.69 -4.16 9.38
N GLU A 40 6.97 -4.53 9.45
CA GLU A 40 7.46 -5.51 10.43
C GLU A 40 7.13 -5.16 11.90
N PRO A 41 7.20 -3.88 12.34
CA PRO A 41 6.78 -3.49 13.69
C PRO A 41 5.31 -3.83 13.99
N ALA A 42 4.45 -3.86 12.97
CA ALA A 42 3.03 -4.20 13.14
C ALA A 42 2.84 -5.65 13.62
N LEU A 43 3.84 -6.53 13.54
CA LEU A 43 3.74 -7.90 14.03
C LEU A 43 3.74 -7.97 15.56
N SER A 44 4.48 -7.10 16.24
CA SER A 44 4.62 -7.09 17.71
C SER A 44 3.74 -6.05 18.42
N GLN A 45 3.14 -5.11 17.68
CA GLN A 45 2.28 -4.06 18.24
C GLN A 45 0.88 -4.54 18.66
N PRO A 46 0.17 -3.81 19.54
CA PRO A 46 -1.26 -4.03 19.79
C PRO A 46 -2.09 -3.95 18.50
N THR A 47 -3.25 -4.61 18.47
CA THR A 47 -4.09 -4.76 17.26
C THR A 47 -4.41 -3.42 16.59
N ASP A 48 -4.81 -2.40 17.35
CA ASP A 48 -5.18 -1.10 16.78
C ASP A 48 -3.99 -0.43 16.10
N SER A 49 -2.82 -0.38 16.78
CA SER A 49 -1.60 0.20 16.20
C SER A 49 -1.08 -0.59 15.00
N ALA A 50 -1.16 -1.92 15.07
CA ALA A 50 -0.81 -2.79 13.96
C ALA A 50 -1.74 -2.59 12.75
N TYR A 51 -3.02 -2.33 12.99
CA TYR A 51 -4.00 -2.06 11.95
C TYR A 51 -3.76 -0.70 11.28
N GLU A 52 -3.42 0.34 12.05
CA GLU A 52 -3.05 1.63 11.49
C GLU A 52 -1.83 1.53 10.57
N LEU A 53 -0.77 0.86 11.02
CA LEU A 53 0.42 0.64 10.19
C LEU A 53 0.12 -0.26 8.96
N TYR A 54 -0.75 -1.26 9.12
CA TYR A 54 -1.24 -2.08 8.02
C TYR A 54 -1.90 -1.24 6.92
N LYS A 55 -2.82 -0.34 7.26
CA LYS A 55 -3.52 0.50 6.28
C LYS A 55 -2.56 1.39 5.48
N LEU A 56 -1.55 1.96 6.14
CA LEU A 56 -0.56 2.80 5.48
C LEU A 56 0.23 2.01 4.43
N VAL A 57 0.76 0.84 4.81
CA VAL A 57 1.52 0.00 3.88
C VAL A 57 0.62 -0.62 2.81
N GLU A 58 -0.62 -0.99 3.13
CA GLU A 58 -1.60 -1.48 2.15
C GLU A 58 -1.86 -0.44 1.06
N GLU A 59 -2.02 0.84 1.45
CA GLU A 59 -2.19 1.94 0.52
C GLU A 59 -0.96 2.15 -0.36
N ASP A 60 0.26 2.11 0.21
CA ASP A 60 1.49 2.20 -0.58
C ASP A 60 1.62 1.04 -1.59
N VAL A 61 1.27 -0.18 -1.18
CA VAL A 61 1.27 -1.35 -2.09
C VAL A 61 0.23 -1.21 -3.20
N ARG A 62 -0.97 -0.71 -2.88
CA ARG A 62 -2.02 -0.45 -3.88
C ARG A 62 -1.51 0.53 -4.94
N ARG A 63 -0.96 1.65 -4.48
CA ARG A 63 -0.39 2.71 -5.35
C ARG A 63 0.77 2.17 -6.19
N ALA A 64 1.72 1.47 -5.59
CA ALA A 64 2.84 0.86 -6.29
C ALA A 64 2.38 -0.12 -7.39
N THR A 65 1.34 -0.92 -7.11
CA THR A 65 0.76 -1.86 -8.10
C THR A 65 0.10 -1.12 -9.26
N GLU A 66 -0.58 0.00 -8.99
CA GLU A 66 -1.19 0.83 -10.04
C GLU A 66 -0.14 1.52 -10.90
N LEU A 67 0.92 2.05 -10.29
CA LEU A 67 2.04 2.66 -10.99
C LEU A 67 2.78 1.64 -11.86
N GLU A 68 3.02 0.43 -11.35
CA GLU A 68 3.64 -0.66 -12.12
C GLU A 68 2.81 -1.02 -13.36
N ARG A 69 1.49 -1.18 -13.21
CA ARG A 69 0.58 -1.44 -14.33
C ARG A 69 0.59 -0.32 -15.35
N PHE A 70 0.61 0.93 -14.87
CA PHE A 70 0.65 2.09 -15.72
C PHE A 70 1.96 2.14 -16.53
N ILE A 71 3.10 1.99 -15.86
CA ILE A 71 4.41 1.97 -16.49
C ILE A 71 4.48 0.86 -17.55
N HIS A 72 4.02 -0.35 -17.23
CA HIS A 72 4.02 -1.46 -18.18
C HIS A 72 3.13 -1.18 -19.41
N SER A 73 2.00 -0.50 -19.22
CA SER A 73 1.10 -0.14 -20.32
C SER A 73 1.67 0.94 -21.25
N ASN A 74 2.66 1.70 -20.79
CA ASN A 74 3.26 2.83 -21.51
C ASN A 74 4.78 2.68 -21.67
N GLU A 75 5.32 1.47 -21.55
CA GLU A 75 6.76 1.22 -21.48
C GLU A 75 7.52 1.74 -22.71
N HIS A 76 6.86 1.77 -23.87
CA HIS A 76 7.42 2.26 -25.13
C HIS A 76 7.63 3.78 -25.17
N GLU A 77 6.94 4.52 -24.30
CA GLU A 77 7.04 5.99 -24.20
C GLU A 77 8.07 6.42 -23.15
N ILE A 78 8.56 5.48 -22.32
CA ILE A 78 9.46 5.73 -21.20
C ILE A 78 10.89 5.34 -21.58
N ASN A 79 11.86 6.19 -21.26
CA ASN A 79 13.27 5.85 -21.45
C ASN A 79 13.67 4.64 -20.56
N ALA A 80 14.39 3.68 -21.13
CA ALA A 80 14.78 2.45 -20.43
C ALA A 80 15.58 2.68 -19.12
N SER A 81 16.42 3.71 -19.03
CA SER A 81 17.15 4.01 -17.78
C SER A 81 16.22 4.58 -16.71
N GLN A 82 15.28 5.45 -17.11
CA GLN A 82 14.27 5.99 -16.21
C GLN A 82 13.31 4.90 -15.73
N LEU A 83 12.88 4.03 -16.63
CA LEU A 83 12.05 2.86 -16.34
C LEU A 83 12.68 1.98 -15.24
N ALA A 84 13.97 1.68 -15.34
CA ALA A 84 14.66 0.87 -14.34
C ALA A 84 14.67 1.53 -12.95
N VAL A 85 14.88 2.85 -12.89
CA VAL A 85 14.85 3.63 -11.65
C VAL A 85 13.46 3.66 -11.05
N ASP A 86 12.43 3.91 -11.86
CA ASP A 86 11.04 3.99 -11.39
C ASP A 86 10.56 2.63 -10.88
N MET A 87 10.88 1.54 -11.59
CA MET A 87 10.58 0.18 -11.14
C MET A 87 11.32 -0.19 -9.85
N PHE A 88 12.54 0.32 -9.64
CA PHE A 88 13.26 0.12 -8.37
C PHE A 88 12.55 0.83 -7.21
N ARG A 89 12.13 2.08 -7.42
CA ARG A 89 11.37 2.87 -6.43
C ARG A 89 10.03 2.24 -6.08
N ILE A 90 9.29 1.74 -7.08
CA ILE A 90 8.05 0.98 -6.88
C ILE A 90 8.29 -0.25 -6.01
N ARG A 91 9.34 -1.03 -6.28
CA ARG A 91 9.68 -2.20 -5.46
C ARG A 91 10.02 -1.83 -4.02
N GLN A 92 10.64 -0.68 -3.81
CA GLN A 92 11.00 -0.19 -2.48
C GLN A 92 9.84 0.54 -1.76
N LEU A 93 8.70 0.76 -2.43
CA LEU A 93 7.60 1.59 -1.93
C LEU A 93 8.05 3.01 -1.53
N THR A 94 8.99 3.60 -2.28
CA THR A 94 9.56 4.91 -1.96
C THR A 94 9.30 5.95 -3.03
N GLY A 95 8.95 7.15 -2.58
CA GLY A 95 8.68 8.30 -3.45
C GLY A 95 7.57 8.04 -4.47
N LEU A 96 6.50 7.36 -4.05
CA LEU A 96 5.34 7.05 -4.89
C LEU A 96 4.60 8.34 -5.29
N ASP A 97 4.56 9.35 -4.41
CA ASP A 97 3.96 10.66 -4.68
C ASP A 97 4.60 11.37 -5.87
N GLU A 98 5.94 11.35 -5.98
CA GLU A 98 6.62 11.97 -7.12
C GLU A 98 6.41 11.16 -8.40
N LEU A 99 6.39 9.83 -8.31
CA LEU A 99 6.12 8.97 -9.47
C LEU A 99 4.71 9.22 -10.01
N GLU A 100 3.70 9.30 -9.14
CA GLU A 100 2.34 9.65 -9.55
C GLU A 100 2.28 11.00 -10.27
N LYS A 101 2.95 12.03 -9.75
CA LYS A 101 3.00 13.35 -10.39
C LYS A 101 3.65 13.30 -11.77
N ILE A 102 4.75 12.56 -11.91
CA ILE A 102 5.44 12.39 -13.19
C ILE A 102 4.53 11.69 -14.19
N LEU A 103 3.84 10.64 -13.77
CA LEU A 103 2.99 9.84 -14.66
C LEU A 103 1.70 10.56 -15.03
N LEU A 104 1.09 11.32 -14.12
CA LEU A 104 -0.02 12.23 -14.43
C LEU A 104 0.40 13.29 -15.45
N PHE A 105 1.60 13.86 -15.29
CA PHE A 105 2.14 14.84 -16.24
C PHE A 105 2.35 14.26 -17.64
N ILE A 106 2.82 13.01 -17.75
CA ILE A 106 3.02 12.31 -19.04
C ILE A 106 1.70 12.19 -19.82
N LEU A 107 0.58 11.90 -19.14
CA LEU A 107 -0.73 11.75 -19.77
C LEU A 107 -1.48 13.06 -20.02
N ARG A 108 -0.99 14.20 -19.51
CA ARG A 108 -1.70 15.49 -19.52
C ARG A 108 -3.16 15.41 -19.00
N VAL A 109 -3.40 14.63 -17.96
CA VAL A 109 -4.70 14.58 -17.25
C VAL A 109 -4.60 15.25 -15.89
#